data_AF-A0AAW0B1I1-F1
#
_entry.id   AF-A0AAW0B1I1-F1
#
_cell.length_a   1.000
_cell.length_b   1.000
_cell.length_c   1.000
_cell.angle_alpha   90.00
_cell.angle_beta   90.00
_cell.angle_gamma   90.00
#
_symmetry.space_group_name_H-M   'P 1'
#
loop_
_entity.id
_entity.type
_entity.pdbx_description
1 polymer ?
#
loop_
_entity_poly.entity_id
_entity_poly.type
_entity_poly.pdbx_seq_one_letter_code
_entity_poly.pdbx_strand_id
1 'polypeptide(L)'
;MSIHSRFLAHSRILTRIPTGNLPRPRKLSTVSPAPPNAPSHIRRNTFLAVTLFTAISAYTIGSLFPPPPVSLLFPCPAPPPPSDPNSPESQAYIADLEQQLVNLPLLQKLRESPDVHEWYEGRPFQKNNA
;
A
#
# COMPACT_ATOMS: atom_id res chain seq x y z
N MET A 1 1.20 38.36 33.01
CA MET A 1 1.43 39.64 32.32
C MET A 1 2.35 40.47 33.20
N SER A 2 3.59 40.77 32.79
CA SER A 2 4.23 42.08 33.02
C SER A 2 5.66 42.06 32.47
N ILE A 3 5.92 43.00 31.58
CA ILE A 3 7.20 43.28 30.93
C ILE A 3 7.88 44.36 31.78
N HIS A 4 9.10 44.13 32.22
CA HIS A 4 9.95 45.20 32.76
C HIS A 4 11.28 45.27 32.04
N SER A 5 11.31 46.23 31.11
CA SER A 5 12.47 46.95 30.62
C SER A 5 12.91 48.00 31.66
N ARG A 6 14.24 48.17 31.83
CA ARG A 6 14.98 49.39 32.27
C ARG A 6 16.46 48.99 32.46
N PHE A 7 17.34 49.25 31.50
CA PHE A 7 18.18 50.45 31.29
C PHE A 7 19.09 50.85 32.48
N LEU A 8 20.38 50.93 32.13
CA LEU A 8 21.48 51.75 32.67
C LEU A 8 22.24 51.24 33.90
N ALA A 9 23.46 50.77 33.63
CA ALA A 9 24.60 51.04 34.50
C ALA A 9 25.75 51.60 33.64
N HIS A 10 26.09 52.85 33.93
CA HIS A 10 27.30 53.53 33.48
C HIS A 10 28.54 52.87 34.09
N SER A 11 29.61 52.75 33.30
CA SER A 11 30.96 52.67 33.87
C SER A 11 32.03 53.16 32.89
N ARG A 12 32.39 54.42 33.13
CA ARG A 12 33.71 55.07 33.10
C ARG A 12 34.79 54.55 32.12
N ILE A 13 35.17 55.50 31.29
CA ILE A 13 36.39 55.64 30.49
C ILE A 13 37.65 55.39 31.33
N LEU A 14 38.54 54.54 30.81
CA LEU A 14 39.99 54.68 30.99
C LEU A 14 40.67 54.45 29.63
N THR A 15 41.15 55.56 29.08
CA THR A 15 42.02 55.65 27.91
C THR A 15 43.39 55.07 28.24
N ARG A 16 43.75 53.98 27.57
CA ARG A 16 45.13 53.49 27.51
C ARG A 16 45.54 53.42 26.04
N ILE A 17 46.49 54.24 25.64
CA ILE A 17 47.07 54.24 24.30
C ILE A 17 48.24 53.24 24.32
N PRO A 18 48.15 52.07 23.65
CA PRO A 18 49.31 51.24 23.43
C PRO A 18 50.10 51.78 22.24
N THR A 19 51.35 52.12 22.52
CA THR A 19 52.41 52.39 21.56
C THR A 19 52.69 51.17 20.68
N GLY A 20 52.83 51.45 19.37
CA GLY A 20 53.52 50.69 18.33
C GLY A 20 53.66 49.18 18.49
N ASN A 21 52.84 48.43 17.74
CA ASN A 21 53.23 47.16 17.15
C ASN A 21 52.74 47.15 15.69
N LEU A 22 53.66 46.95 14.75
CA LEU A 22 53.38 46.88 13.31
C LEU A 22 52.33 45.78 13.04
N PRO A 23 51.34 46.02 12.18
CA PRO A 23 50.30 45.05 11.89
C PRO A 23 50.88 43.86 11.11
N ARG A 24 51.06 42.74 11.81
CA ARG A 24 51.16 41.42 11.18
C ARG A 24 49.86 41.17 10.40
N PRO A 25 49.90 40.73 9.13
CA PRO A 25 48.68 40.49 8.36
C PRO A 25 47.84 39.42 9.06
N ARG A 26 46.69 39.85 9.60
CA ARG A 26 45.64 38.98 10.12
C ARG A 26 45.08 38.20 8.95
N LYS A 27 45.26 36.87 8.95
CA LYS A 27 44.44 36.00 8.09
C LYS A 27 42.99 36.13 8.54
N LEU A 28 42.13 36.62 7.64
CA LEU A 28 40.69 36.67 7.83
C LEU A 28 40.17 35.22 7.90
N SER A 29 39.76 34.77 9.08
CA SER A 29 38.98 33.54 9.22
C SER A 29 37.50 33.90 9.00
N THR A 30 37.05 33.82 7.75
CA THR A 30 35.62 33.77 7.46
C THR A 30 35.07 32.48 8.08
N VAL A 31 34.18 32.61 9.07
CA VAL A 31 33.28 31.51 9.46
C VAL A 31 32.30 31.35 8.32
N SER A 32 32.63 30.46 7.38
CA SER A 32 31.68 29.99 6.39
C SER A 32 30.64 29.13 7.12
N PRO A 33 29.33 29.44 7.06
CA PRO A 33 28.32 28.50 7.54
C PRO A 33 28.47 27.22 6.74
N ALA A 34 28.59 26.08 7.43
CA ALA A 34 28.70 24.78 6.79
C ALA A 34 27.62 24.64 5.70
N PRO A 35 27.97 24.19 4.48
CA PRO A 35 26.98 23.98 3.45
C PRO A 35 25.94 22.98 3.97
N PRO A 36 24.63 23.19 3.75
CA PRO A 36 23.63 22.19 4.08
C PRO A 36 24.02 20.89 3.36
N ASN A 37 24.09 19.79 4.10
CA ASN A 37 24.46 18.47 3.57
C ASN A 37 23.62 18.16 2.32
N ALA A 38 24.20 18.37 1.15
CA ALA A 38 23.54 18.05 -0.11
C ALA A 38 23.31 16.54 -0.12
N PRO A 39 22.07 16.06 -0.30
CA PRO A 39 21.80 14.64 -0.34
C PRO A 39 22.66 14.03 -1.45
N SER A 40 23.50 13.06 -1.10
CA SER A 40 24.37 12.43 -2.08
C SER A 40 23.51 11.86 -3.20
N HIS A 41 23.88 12.11 -4.46
CA HIS A 41 23.15 11.66 -5.64
C HIS A 41 22.84 10.15 -5.60
N ILE A 42 23.70 9.38 -4.92
CA ILE A 42 23.53 7.95 -4.63
C ILE A 42 22.24 7.68 -3.86
N ARG A 43 21.99 8.40 -2.75
CA ARG A 43 20.77 8.20 -1.93
C ARG A 43 19.49 8.51 -2.70
N ARG A 44 19.53 9.54 -3.54
CA ARG A 44 18.39 9.92 -4.40
C ARG A 44 18.12 8.84 -5.45
N ASN A 45 19.15 8.34 -6.12
CA ASN A 45 19.00 7.31 -7.15
C ASN A 45 18.53 5.98 -6.55
N THR A 46 19.02 5.61 -5.36
CA THR A 46 18.53 4.42 -4.64
C THR A 46 17.06 4.56 -4.26
N PHE A 47 16.64 5.72 -3.74
CA PHE A 47 15.24 5.96 -3.40
C PHE A 47 14.31 5.85 -4.62
N LEU A 48 14.72 6.44 -5.75
CA LEU A 48 13.97 6.33 -7.01
C LEU A 48 13.88 4.88 -7.49
N ALA A 49 14.99 4.15 -7.46
CA ALA A 49 15.02 2.74 -7.88
C ALA A 49 14.11 1.86 -7.01
N VAL A 50 14.15 2.04 -5.69
CA VAL A 50 13.29 1.30 -4.75
C VAL A 50 11.82 1.65 -5.01
N THR A 51 11.49 2.93 -5.15
CA THR A 51 10.10 3.36 -5.38
C THR A 51 9.53 2.79 -6.68
N LEU A 52 10.31 2.83 -7.77
CA LEU A 52 9.90 2.25 -9.05
C LEU A 52 9.72 0.74 -8.96
N PHE A 53 10.67 0.04 -8.32
CA PHE A 53 10.57 -1.40 -8.14
C PHE A 53 9.34 -1.78 -7.31
N THR A 54 9.10 -1.08 -6.20
CA THR A 54 7.91 -1.30 -5.37
C THR A 54 6.64 -1.01 -6.16
N ALA A 55 6.57 0.08 -6.92
CA ALA A 55 5.40 0.40 -7.74
C ALA A 55 5.11 -0.68 -8.79
N ILE A 56 6.14 -1.16 -9.51
CA ILE A 56 5.99 -2.23 -10.50
C ILE A 56 5.57 -3.54 -9.83
N SER A 57 6.17 -3.89 -8.68
CA SER A 57 5.79 -5.10 -7.93
C SER A 57 4.34 -5.02 -7.41
N ALA A 58 3.92 -3.86 -6.89
CA ALA A 58 2.57 -3.66 -6.40
C ALA A 58 1.54 -3.70 -7.54
N TYR A 59 1.87 -3.09 -8.69
CA TYR A 59 1.03 -3.13 -9.88
C TYR A 59 0.89 -4.54 -10.44
N THR A 60 1.99 -5.29 -10.53
CA THR A 60 1.96 -6.67 -11.03
C THR A 60 1.16 -7.59 -10.11
N ILE A 61 1.39 -7.53 -8.79
CA ILE A 61 0.64 -8.33 -7.81
C ILE A 61 -0.84 -7.93 -7.80
N GLY A 62 -1.15 -6.63 -7.77
CA GLY A 62 -2.53 -6.13 -7.75
C GLY A 62 -3.29 -6.38 -9.06
N SER A 63 -2.59 -6.48 -10.19
CA SER A 63 -3.19 -6.84 -11.49
C SER A 63 -3.47 -8.34 -11.59
N LEU A 64 -2.56 -9.18 -11.09
CA LEU A 64 -2.73 -10.64 -11.10
C LEU A 64 -3.83 -11.10 -10.12
N PHE A 65 -3.98 -10.39 -8.99
CA PHE A 65 -4.99 -10.64 -7.97
C PHE A 65 -5.81 -9.37 -7.77
N PRO A 66 -6.79 -9.09 -8.65
CA PRO A 66 -7.63 -7.92 -8.48
C PRO A 66 -8.34 -7.99 -7.12
N PRO A 67 -8.24 -6.95 -6.29
CA PRO A 67 -8.91 -6.95 -5.00
C PRO A 67 -10.43 -7.02 -5.21
N PRO A 68 -11.19 -7.63 -4.28
CA PRO A 68 -12.61 -7.94 -4.47
C PRO A 68 -13.49 -6.79 -5.00
N PRO A 69 -13.31 -5.52 -4.58
CA PRO A 69 -14.11 -4.41 -5.11
C PRO A 69 -13.91 -4.17 -6.61
N VAL A 70 -12.70 -4.38 -7.13
CA VAL A 70 -12.37 -4.19 -8.55
C VAL A 70 -12.94 -5.34 -9.38
N SER A 71 -12.90 -6.57 -8.87
CA SER A 71 -13.52 -7.73 -9.50
C SER A 71 -15.05 -7.62 -9.62
N LEU A 72 -15.71 -6.87 -8.73
CA LEU A 72 -17.15 -6.60 -8.83
C LEU A 72 -17.48 -5.61 -9.96
N LEU A 73 -16.61 -4.63 -10.20
CA LEU A 73 -16.81 -3.64 -11.28
C LEU A 73 -16.48 -4.23 -12.66
N PHE A 74 -15.51 -5.15 -12.71
CA PHE A 74 -15.02 -5.77 -13.94
C PHE A 74 -14.98 -7.30 -13.78
N PRO A 75 -16.13 -7.98 -13.90
CA PRO A 75 -16.15 -9.43 -13.85
C PRO A 75 -15.37 -10.02 -15.02
N CYS A 76 -14.61 -11.09 -14.76
CA CYS A 76 -13.92 -11.82 -15.82
C CYS A 76 -14.98 -12.42 -16.77
N PRO A 77 -14.84 -12.27 -18.10
CA PRO A 77 -15.74 -12.91 -19.04
C PRO A 77 -15.70 -14.43 -18.84
N ALA A 78 -16.87 -15.07 -18.91
CA ALA A 78 -16.94 -16.52 -18.86
C ALA A 78 -16.10 -17.13 -20.00
N PRO A 79 -15.43 -18.27 -19.75
CA PRO A 79 -14.71 -18.95 -20.82
C PRO A 79 -15.67 -19.26 -21.98
N PRO A 80 -15.19 -19.21 -23.23
CA PRO A 80 -16.02 -19.55 -24.38
C PRO A 80 -16.51 -20.99 -24.24
N PRO A 81 -17.73 -21.29 -24.73
CA PRO A 81 -18.21 -22.67 -24.72
C PRO A 81 -17.27 -23.56 -25.55
N PRO A 82 -17.16 -24.85 -25.20
CA PRO A 82 -16.40 -25.79 -26.00
C PRO A 82 -16.96 -25.86 -27.42
N SER A 83 -16.07 -25.94 -28.42
CA SER A 83 -16.44 -25.91 -29.84
C SER A 83 -17.37 -27.05 -30.26
N ASP A 84 -17.24 -28.21 -29.59
CA ASP A 84 -18.15 -29.35 -29.74
C ASP A 84 -18.67 -29.78 -28.36
N PRO A 85 -19.98 -29.66 -28.10
CA PRO A 85 -20.58 -30.01 -26.81
C PRO A 85 -20.45 -31.50 -26.47
N ASN A 86 -20.37 -32.37 -27.48
CA ASN A 86 -20.28 -33.83 -27.28
C ASN A 86 -18.84 -34.34 -27.24
N SER A 87 -17.84 -33.46 -27.36
CA SER A 87 -16.45 -33.84 -27.24
C SER A 87 -16.15 -34.42 -25.83
N PRO A 88 -15.24 -35.41 -25.71
CA PRO A 88 -14.88 -35.97 -24.41
C PRO A 88 -14.29 -34.92 -23.46
N GLU A 89 -13.59 -33.91 -24.00
CA GLU A 89 -13.04 -32.79 -23.21
C GLU A 89 -14.16 -31.91 -22.62
N SER A 90 -15.20 -31.59 -23.41
CA SER A 90 -16.39 -30.86 -22.95
C SER A 90 -17.09 -31.60 -21.81
N GLN A 91 -17.29 -32.91 -21.95
CA GLN A 91 -17.93 -33.74 -20.91
C GLN A 91 -17.10 -33.80 -19.63
N ALA A 92 -15.77 -33.97 -19.74
CA ALA A 92 -14.89 -33.97 -18.59
C ALA A 92 -14.90 -32.63 -17.84
N TYR A 93 -14.90 -31.52 -18.58
CA TYR A 93 -14.99 -30.18 -18.01
C TYR A 93 -16.33 -29.94 -17.30
N ILE A 94 -17.45 -30.37 -17.90
CA ILE A 94 -18.77 -30.26 -17.28
C ILE A 94 -18.83 -31.10 -15.99
N ALA A 95 -18.33 -32.33 -16.01
CA ALA A 95 -18.32 -33.19 -14.83
C ALA A 95 -17.51 -32.57 -13.67
N ASP A 96 -16.35 -31.97 -13.97
CA ASP A 96 -15.56 -31.24 -12.97
C ASP A 96 -16.31 -30.00 -12.44
N LEU A 97 -16.94 -29.22 -13.31
CA LEU A 97 -17.77 -28.08 -12.90
C LEU A 97 -18.94 -28.50 -12.02
N GLU A 98 -19.66 -29.56 -12.37
CA GLU A 98 -20.76 -30.09 -11.55
C GLU A 98 -20.26 -30.51 -10.18
N GLN A 99 -19.11 -31.19 -10.13
CA GLN A 99 -18.47 -31.55 -8.87
C GLN A 99 -18.09 -30.31 -8.05
N GLN A 100 -17.54 -29.27 -8.66
CA GLN A 100 -17.17 -28.03 -7.96
C GLN A 100 -18.41 -27.29 -7.43
N LEU A 101 -19.46 -27.17 -8.25
CA LEU A 101 -20.70 -26.49 -7.89
C LEU A 101 -21.40 -27.19 -6.72
N VAL A 102 -21.47 -28.52 -6.72
CA VAL A 102 -22.07 -29.28 -5.60
C VAL A 102 -21.23 -29.18 -4.33
N ASN A 103 -19.91 -29.00 -4.44
CA ASN A 103 -18.98 -28.94 -3.32
C ASN A 103 -18.65 -27.52 -2.84
N LEU A 104 -19.42 -26.51 -3.26
CA LEU A 104 -19.22 -25.14 -2.78
C LEU A 104 -19.33 -25.08 -1.25
N PRO A 105 -18.35 -24.48 -0.53
CA PRO A 105 -18.33 -24.47 0.93
C PRO A 105 -19.58 -23.84 1.56
N LEU A 106 -20.15 -22.83 0.89
CA LEU A 106 -21.39 -22.21 1.33
C LEU A 106 -22.57 -23.19 1.26
N LEU A 107 -22.67 -23.98 0.21
CA LEU A 107 -23.72 -24.98 0.06
C LEU A 107 -23.57 -26.12 1.06
N GLN A 108 -22.33 -26.54 1.37
CA GLN A 108 -22.09 -27.54 2.40
C GLN A 108 -22.51 -27.03 3.79
N LYS A 109 -22.14 -25.79 4.14
CA LYS A 109 -22.59 -25.15 5.38
C LYS A 109 -24.12 -25.06 5.48
N LEU A 110 -24.78 -24.71 4.38
CA LEU A 110 -26.24 -24.67 4.33
C LEU A 110 -26.84 -26.08 4.44
N ARG A 111 -26.25 -27.09 3.80
CA ARG A 111 -26.71 -28.49 3.91
C ARG A 111 -26.52 -29.09 5.30
N GLU A 112 -25.55 -28.60 6.06
CA GLU A 112 -25.29 -29.02 7.44
C GLU A 112 -26.06 -28.19 8.48
N SER A 113 -26.79 -27.15 8.04
CA SER A 113 -27.51 -26.27 8.95
C SER A 113 -28.73 -26.98 9.59
N PRO A 114 -29.09 -26.65 10.84
CA PRO A 114 -30.16 -27.34 11.56
C PRO A 114 -31.56 -27.08 10.98
N ASP A 115 -31.72 -25.97 10.26
CA ASP A 115 -32.96 -25.53 9.61
C ASP A 115 -33.16 -26.13 8.21
N VAL A 116 -32.26 -27.00 7.74
CA VAL A 116 -32.37 -27.72 6.45
C VAL A 116 -33.76 -28.30 6.22
N HIS A 117 -34.40 -28.86 7.25
CA HIS A 117 -35.72 -29.49 7.10
C HIS A 117 -36.84 -28.48 6.83
N GLU A 118 -36.64 -27.20 7.15
CA GLU A 118 -37.61 -26.13 6.89
C GLU A 118 -37.65 -25.72 5.41
N TRP A 119 -36.52 -25.84 4.69
CA TRP A 119 -36.39 -25.31 3.32
C TRP A 119 -35.88 -26.31 2.26
N TYR A 120 -35.12 -27.34 2.63
CA TYR A 120 -34.66 -28.39 1.70
C TYR A 120 -35.69 -29.53 1.53
N GLU A 121 -36.61 -29.72 2.47
CA GLU A 121 -37.68 -30.74 2.39
C GLU A 121 -38.94 -30.26 1.64
N GLY A 122 -39.03 -28.96 1.33
CA GLY A 122 -40.14 -28.38 0.59
C GLY A 122 -40.12 -28.63 -0.92
N ARG A 123 -39.66 -29.79 -1.42
CA ARG A 123 -39.83 -30.10 -2.86
C ARG A 123 -41.29 -30.46 -3.11
N PRO A 124 -42.09 -29.62 -3.81
CA PRO A 124 -43.53 -29.86 -3.98
C PRO A 124 -43.90 -31.06 -4.86
N PHE A 125 -42.91 -31.86 -5.30
CA PHE A 125 -43.09 -32.96 -6.26
C PHE A 125 -42.94 -34.36 -5.66
N GLN A 126 -42.68 -34.50 -4.35
CA GLN A 126 -42.96 -35.77 -3.66
C GLN A 126 -44.45 -35.85 -3.34
N LYS A 127 -45.28 -35.93 -4.40
CA LYS A 127 -46.66 -36.39 -4.24
C LYS A 127 -46.60 -37.90 -4.06
N ASN A 128 -46.96 -38.33 -2.86
CA ASN A 128 -47.02 -39.70 -2.41
C ASN A 128 -47.91 -40.53 -3.36
N ASN A 129 -47.32 -41.44 -4.15
CA ASN A 129 -48.09 -42.48 -4.84
C ASN A 129 -48.22 -43.65 -3.86
N ALA A 130 -49.29 -43.63 -3.07
CA ALA A 130 -49.78 -44.77 -2.30
C ALA A 130 -51.22 -45.05 -2.74
#